data_AF-A0A954CIQ5-F1
#
_entry.id   AF-A0A954CIQ5-F1
#
_cell.length_a   1.000
_cell.length_b   1.000
_cell.length_c   1.000
_cell.angle_alpha   90.00
_cell.angle_beta   90.00
_cell.angle_gamma   90.00
#
_symmetry.space_group_name_H-M   'P 1'
#
loop_
_entity.id
_entity.type
_entity.pdbx_description
1 polymer ?
#
loop_
_entity_poly.entity_id
_entity_poly.type
_entity_poly.pdbx_seq_one_letter_code
_entity_poly.pdbx_strand_id
1 'polypeptide(L)'
;MHAEAAYLFRHALLRDAAYQMQMPGDRARLHELAFYLIEESFGGRAHESLPLDARGTHEFNPHPTDVVAAELAEHARISTSEETEPAKLDAAYRLYLRRAAEYSETQFREDVAVRHWQALASATTDAQRGEALRRAAVAAGDANLLDLAETLAKQATAHQRECGDRWLEGLAAGSLAALYAQSDKIELAETMYEQALAI
;
A
#
# COMPACT_ATOMS: atom_id res chain seq x y z
N MET A 1 29.02 -29.70 -6.68
CA MET A 1 28.20 -28.47 -6.76
C MET A 1 26.81 -28.70 -7.38
N HIS A 2 26.63 -29.58 -8.38
CA HIS A 2 25.30 -29.81 -9.01
C HIS A 2 24.30 -30.67 -8.21
N ALA A 3 24.76 -31.61 -7.37
CA ALA A 3 23.87 -32.53 -6.65
C ALA A 3 23.10 -31.85 -5.50
N GLU A 4 23.76 -30.94 -4.77
CA GLU A 4 23.17 -30.17 -3.67
C GLU A 4 22.14 -29.15 -4.17
N ALA A 5 22.45 -28.42 -5.24
CA ALA A 5 21.50 -27.52 -5.89
C ALA A 5 20.26 -28.28 -6.41
N ALA A 6 20.44 -29.46 -7.02
CA ALA A 6 19.33 -30.30 -7.47
C ALA A 6 18.49 -30.86 -6.31
N TYR A 7 19.11 -31.13 -5.16
CA TYR A 7 18.39 -31.55 -3.94
C TYR A 7 17.54 -30.41 -3.38
N LEU A 8 18.13 -29.21 -3.19
CA LEU A 8 17.41 -28.04 -2.68
C LEU A 8 16.24 -27.65 -3.58
N PHE A 9 16.43 -27.66 -4.90
CA PHE A 9 15.37 -27.39 -5.87
C PHE A 9 14.21 -28.39 -5.73
N ARG A 10 14.50 -29.70 -5.71
CA ARG A 10 13.47 -30.73 -5.55
C ARG A 10 12.76 -30.61 -4.21
N HIS A 11 13.49 -30.33 -3.14
CA HIS A 11 12.92 -30.18 -1.81
C HIS A 11 11.98 -28.96 -1.74
N ALA A 12 12.39 -27.81 -2.30
CA ALA A 12 11.55 -26.62 -2.38
C ALA A 12 10.27 -26.89 -3.18
N LEU A 13 10.39 -27.57 -4.33
CA LEU A 13 9.25 -27.86 -5.21
C LEU A 13 8.27 -28.87 -4.58
N LEU A 14 8.79 -29.90 -3.90
CA LEU A 14 7.95 -30.85 -3.17
C LEU A 14 7.27 -30.21 -1.96
N ARG A 15 7.96 -29.30 -1.25
CA ARG A 15 7.38 -28.54 -0.14
C ARG A 15 6.27 -27.62 -0.63
N ASP A 16 6.48 -26.91 -1.72
CA ASP A 16 5.46 -26.05 -2.33
C ASP A 16 4.25 -26.88 -2.80
N ALA A 17 4.47 -27.99 -3.50
CA ALA A 17 3.39 -28.89 -3.91
C ALA A 17 2.60 -29.44 -2.71
N ALA A 18 3.28 -29.89 -1.65
CA ALA A 18 2.63 -30.35 -0.42
C ALA A 18 1.87 -29.22 0.30
N TYR A 19 2.37 -27.99 0.24
CA TYR A 19 1.72 -26.81 0.77
C TYR A 19 0.43 -26.47 0.02
N GLN A 20 0.45 -26.52 -1.32
CA GLN A 20 -0.73 -26.28 -2.15
C GLN A 20 -1.81 -27.37 -2.00
N MET A 21 -1.46 -28.56 -1.51
CA MET A 21 -2.41 -29.64 -1.22
C MET A 21 -3.14 -29.47 0.12
N GLN A 22 -2.75 -28.50 0.96
CA GLN A 22 -3.44 -28.22 2.22
C GLN A 22 -4.82 -27.61 1.99
N MET A 23 -5.75 -27.88 2.91
CA MET A 23 -7.06 -27.23 2.87
C MET A 23 -6.89 -25.70 3.03
N PRO A 24 -7.69 -24.87 2.34
CA PRO A 24 -7.57 -23.41 2.40
C PRO A 24 -7.59 -22.85 3.84
N GLY A 25 -8.40 -23.42 4.73
CA GLY A 25 -8.48 -23.02 6.13
C GLY A 25 -7.22 -23.34 6.95
N ASP A 26 -6.57 -24.48 6.72
CA ASP A 26 -5.32 -24.83 7.42
C ASP A 26 -4.16 -23.95 6.95
N ARG A 27 -4.14 -23.64 5.66
CA ARG A 27 -3.19 -22.69 5.08
C ARG A 27 -3.35 -21.29 5.67
N ALA A 28 -4.59 -20.81 5.78
CA ALA A 28 -4.91 -19.53 6.40
C ALA A 28 -4.43 -19.46 7.86
N ARG A 29 -4.63 -20.52 8.65
CA ARG A 29 -4.14 -20.63 10.04
C ARG A 29 -2.62 -20.60 10.14
N LEU A 30 -1.89 -21.22 9.21
CA LEU A 30 -0.43 -21.15 9.18
C LEU A 30 0.05 -19.72 8.89
N HIS A 31 -0.61 -19.01 7.97
CA HIS A 31 -0.30 -17.61 7.70
C HIS A 31 -0.63 -16.69 8.88
N GLU A 32 -1.73 -16.95 9.59
CA GLU A 32 -2.07 -16.25 10.84
C GLU A 32 -0.98 -16.46 11.91
N LEU A 33 -0.53 -17.70 12.12
CA LEU A 33 0.53 -17.99 13.08
C LEU A 33 1.86 -17.32 12.69
N ALA A 34 2.24 -17.41 11.41
CA ALA A 34 3.44 -16.76 10.90
C ALA A 34 3.38 -15.24 11.09
N PHE A 35 2.22 -14.62 10.84
CA PHE A 35 2.00 -13.20 11.10
C PHE A 35 2.34 -12.83 12.55
N TYR A 36 1.77 -13.54 13.54
CA TYR A 36 2.01 -13.23 14.96
C TYR A 36 3.46 -13.48 15.37
N LEU A 37 4.08 -14.56 14.90
CA LEU A 37 5.48 -14.87 15.22
C LEU A 37 6.44 -13.83 14.65
N ILE A 38 6.21 -13.35 13.43
CA ILE A 38 7.01 -12.27 12.83
C ILE A 38 6.77 -10.98 13.61
N GLU A 39 5.51 -10.60 13.86
CA GLU A 39 5.17 -9.38 14.61
C GLU A 39 5.87 -9.36 15.98
N GLU A 40 5.80 -10.45 16.75
CA GLU A 40 6.47 -10.58 18.05
C GLU A 40 8.00 -10.53 17.94
N SER A 41 8.59 -11.19 16.92
CA SER A 41 10.04 -11.20 16.70
C SER A 41 10.61 -9.81 16.39
N PHE A 42 9.79 -8.91 15.86
CA PHE A 42 10.14 -7.52 15.54
C PHE A 42 9.57 -6.50 16.54
N GLY A 43 9.40 -6.91 17.81
CA GLY A 43 9.04 -5.99 18.89
C GLY A 43 7.55 -5.76 19.09
N GLY A 44 6.70 -6.57 18.46
CA GLY A 44 5.25 -6.52 18.59
C GLY A 44 4.58 -5.64 17.53
N ARG A 45 3.30 -5.37 17.76
CA ARG A 45 2.48 -4.61 16.81
C ARG A 45 2.95 -3.17 16.70
N ALA A 46 3.20 -2.73 15.48
CA ALA A 46 3.45 -1.33 15.21
C ALA A 46 2.25 -0.48 15.65
N HIS A 47 2.56 0.70 16.20
CA HIS A 47 1.55 1.69 16.52
C HIS A 47 0.73 2.14 15.31
N GLU A 48 -0.55 2.39 15.54
CA GLU A 48 -1.47 2.88 14.53
C GLU A 48 -1.26 4.38 14.32
N SER A 49 -1.02 4.77 13.07
CA SER A 49 -0.92 6.18 12.67
C SER A 49 -2.32 6.80 12.57
N LEU A 50 -2.40 8.13 12.66
CA LEU A 50 -3.63 8.87 12.33
C LEU A 50 -4.19 8.40 10.97
N PRO A 51 -5.52 8.31 10.80
CA PRO A 51 -6.14 7.97 9.52
C PRO A 51 -5.53 8.75 8.35
N LEU A 52 -5.41 8.14 7.17
CA LEU A 52 -4.77 8.79 6.02
C LEU A 52 -5.47 10.09 5.61
N ASP A 53 -6.78 10.15 5.77
CA ASP A 53 -7.62 11.30 5.50
C ASP A 53 -7.61 12.36 6.61
N ALA A 54 -6.86 12.15 7.69
CA ALA A 54 -6.77 13.11 8.78
C ALA A 54 -6.04 14.39 8.34
N ARG A 55 -6.59 15.54 8.74
CA ARG A 55 -5.92 16.83 8.53
C ARG A 55 -4.68 16.95 9.40
N GLY A 56 -3.52 17.17 8.78
CA GLY A 56 -2.27 17.41 9.47
C GLY A 56 -1.06 16.87 8.72
N THR A 57 0.13 17.07 9.28
CA THR A 57 1.34 16.43 8.77
C THR A 57 1.39 14.98 9.22
N HIS A 58 1.40 14.05 8.28
CA HIS A 58 1.72 12.66 8.57
C HIS A 58 3.22 12.49 8.70
N GLU A 59 3.70 12.45 9.95
CA GLU A 59 5.09 12.10 10.23
C GLU A 59 5.22 10.57 10.28
N PHE A 60 6.12 10.02 9.47
CA PHE A 60 6.46 8.61 9.55
C PHE A 60 7.24 8.35 10.83
N ASN A 61 6.69 7.56 11.74
CA ASN A 61 7.37 7.15 12.96
C ASN A 61 7.87 5.69 12.80
N PRO A 62 9.19 5.49 12.65
CA PRO A 62 9.79 4.19 12.39
C PRO A 62 9.50 3.17 13.49
N HIS A 63 9.34 1.91 13.07
CA HIS A 63 9.14 0.76 13.95
C HIS A 63 9.96 -0.43 13.42
N PRO A 64 10.47 -1.34 14.27
CA PRO A 64 11.29 -2.45 13.79
C PRO A 64 10.57 -3.38 12.81
N THR A 65 9.24 -3.46 12.82
CA THR A 65 8.46 -4.23 11.83
C THR A 65 8.49 -3.64 10.41
N ASP A 66 8.97 -2.41 10.20
CA ASP A 66 8.92 -1.75 8.88
C ASP A 66 9.69 -2.51 7.81
N VAL A 67 10.80 -3.15 8.19
CA VAL A 67 11.60 -3.98 7.28
C VAL A 67 10.86 -5.22 6.80
N VAL A 68 9.86 -5.70 7.55
CA VAL A 68 9.03 -6.88 7.26
C VAL A 68 7.55 -6.52 7.04
N ALA A 69 7.22 -5.23 6.91
CA ALA A 69 5.82 -4.80 6.81
C ALA A 69 5.10 -5.38 5.58
N ALA A 70 5.79 -5.48 4.45
CA ALA A 70 5.23 -6.10 3.24
C ALA A 70 4.90 -7.60 3.45
N GLU A 71 5.76 -8.32 4.17
CA GLU A 71 5.56 -9.73 4.51
C GLU A 71 4.39 -9.90 5.50
N LEU A 72 4.35 -9.06 6.55
CA LEU A 72 3.24 -9.04 7.50
C LEU A 72 1.90 -8.75 6.82
N ALA A 73 1.85 -7.80 5.87
CA ALA A 73 0.66 -7.52 5.10
C ALA A 73 0.21 -8.75 4.29
N GLU A 74 1.13 -9.46 3.64
CA GLU A 74 0.81 -10.64 2.84
C GLU A 74 0.29 -11.80 3.70
N HIS A 75 0.92 -12.06 4.85
CA HIS A 75 0.43 -13.05 5.80
C HIS A 75 -0.96 -12.71 6.34
N ALA A 76 -1.20 -11.45 6.69
CA ALA A 76 -2.52 -10.98 7.10
C ALA A 76 -3.56 -11.18 5.99
N ARG A 77 -3.24 -10.86 4.75
CA ARG A 77 -4.13 -11.04 3.59
C ARG A 77 -4.51 -12.50 3.33
N ILE A 78 -3.56 -13.43 3.41
CA ILE A 78 -3.82 -14.86 3.17
C ILE A 78 -4.55 -15.52 4.35
N SER A 79 -4.38 -15.00 5.57
CA SER A 79 -5.07 -15.52 6.76
C SER A 79 -6.61 -15.36 6.69
N THR A 80 -7.08 -14.49 5.82
CA THR A 80 -8.51 -14.29 5.54
C THR A 80 -9.07 -15.44 4.69
N SER A 81 -9.80 -16.37 5.31
CA SER A 81 -10.59 -17.38 4.59
C SER A 81 -12.04 -16.93 4.41
N GLU A 82 -12.69 -17.36 3.32
CA GLU A 82 -14.11 -17.05 3.03
C GLU A 82 -15.10 -17.64 4.06
N GLU A 83 -14.65 -18.57 4.94
CA GLU A 83 -15.50 -19.33 5.85
C GLU A 83 -15.47 -18.85 7.31
N THR A 84 -14.69 -17.82 7.65
CA THR A 84 -14.52 -17.36 9.03
C THR A 84 -15.05 -15.94 9.23
N GLU A 85 -15.56 -15.64 10.43
CA GLU A 85 -15.96 -14.32 10.93
C GLU A 85 -15.06 -13.15 10.45
N PRO A 86 -15.58 -11.90 10.39
CA PRO A 86 -14.86 -10.75 9.83
C PRO A 86 -13.38 -10.77 10.18
N ALA A 87 -12.59 -10.85 9.11
CA ALA A 87 -11.14 -10.90 9.03
C ALA A 87 -10.43 -10.27 10.25
N LYS A 88 -10.05 -11.10 11.23
CA LYS A 88 -9.36 -10.66 12.47
C LYS A 88 -8.13 -9.79 12.22
N LEU A 89 -7.48 -9.97 11.06
CA LEU A 89 -6.26 -9.26 10.66
C LEU A 89 -6.48 -8.21 9.55
N ASP A 90 -7.71 -7.83 9.21
CA ASP A 90 -7.96 -6.85 8.14
C ASP A 90 -7.44 -5.44 8.49
N ALA A 91 -7.62 -5.00 9.74
CA ALA A 91 -7.00 -3.77 10.22
C ALA A 91 -5.47 -3.86 10.19
N ALA A 92 -4.90 -5.01 10.56
CA ALA A 92 -3.45 -5.23 10.52
C ALA A 92 -2.91 -5.26 9.08
N TYR A 93 -3.67 -5.83 8.13
CA TYR A 93 -3.34 -5.82 6.71
C TYR A 93 -3.22 -4.39 6.18
N ARG A 94 -4.22 -3.55 6.43
CA ARG A 94 -4.18 -2.13 6.05
C ARG A 94 -3.03 -1.38 6.72
N LEU A 95 -2.82 -1.61 8.02
CA LEU A 95 -1.71 -1.01 8.77
C LEU A 95 -0.37 -1.34 8.11
N TYR A 96 -0.10 -2.63 7.87
CA TYR A 96 1.20 -3.04 7.34
C TYR A 96 1.38 -2.74 5.86
N LEU A 97 0.32 -2.65 5.06
CA LEU A 97 0.41 -2.08 3.71
C LEU A 97 0.85 -0.62 3.74
N ARG A 98 0.23 0.20 4.61
CA ARG A 98 0.62 1.60 4.78
C ARG A 98 2.08 1.72 5.21
N ARG A 99 2.48 0.95 6.22
CA ARG A 99 3.87 0.98 6.73
C ARG A 99 4.87 0.52 5.67
N ALA A 100 4.56 -0.52 4.91
CA ALA A 100 5.41 -0.98 3.81
C ALA A 100 5.60 0.09 2.73
N ALA A 101 4.54 0.85 2.44
CA ALA A 101 4.58 1.93 1.48
C ALA A 101 5.39 3.13 2.00
N GLU A 102 5.12 3.61 3.22
CA GLU A 102 5.88 4.70 3.86
C GLU A 102 7.36 4.34 4.03
N TYR A 103 7.65 3.12 4.46
CA TYR A 103 9.03 2.63 4.56
C TYR A 103 9.70 2.62 3.18
N SER A 104 9.01 2.19 2.13
CA SER A 104 9.55 2.18 0.77
C SER A 104 9.90 3.58 0.26
N GLU A 105 9.08 4.58 0.53
CA GLU A 105 9.38 5.99 0.24
C GLU A 105 10.64 6.47 1.01
N THR A 106 10.77 6.13 2.30
CA THR A 106 11.99 6.49 3.06
C THR A 106 13.26 5.85 2.49
N GLN A 107 13.12 4.75 1.76
CA GLN A 107 14.21 4.02 1.10
C GLN A 107 14.34 4.39 -0.38
N PHE A 108 13.59 5.37 -0.89
CA PHE A 108 13.55 5.78 -2.30
C PHE A 108 13.22 4.64 -3.27
N ARG A 109 12.40 3.69 -2.84
CA ARG A 109 11.92 2.56 -3.65
C ARG A 109 10.52 2.85 -4.17
N GLU A 110 10.44 3.83 -5.05
CA GLU A 110 9.16 4.40 -5.47
C GLU A 110 8.26 3.41 -6.21
N ASP A 111 8.83 2.53 -7.04
CA ASP A 111 8.08 1.48 -7.74
C ASP A 111 7.43 0.47 -6.76
N VAL A 112 8.06 0.25 -5.61
CA VAL A 112 7.55 -0.59 -4.53
C VAL A 112 6.52 0.18 -3.71
N ALA A 113 6.74 1.47 -3.45
CA ALA A 113 5.80 2.33 -2.75
C ALA A 113 4.46 2.43 -3.49
N VAL A 114 4.50 2.66 -4.81
CA VAL A 114 3.31 2.70 -5.70
C VAL A 114 2.46 1.44 -5.52
N ARG A 115 3.08 0.26 -5.57
CA ARG A 115 2.38 -1.02 -5.45
C ARG A 115 1.65 -1.16 -4.10
N HIS A 116 2.31 -0.79 -3.01
CA HIS A 116 1.70 -0.87 -1.68
C HIS A 116 0.59 0.18 -1.49
N TRP A 117 0.75 1.40 -2.02
CA TRP A 117 -0.32 2.41 -1.99
C TRP A 117 -1.55 1.99 -2.80
N GLN A 118 -1.37 1.39 -3.98
CA GLN A 118 -2.48 0.86 -4.77
C GLN A 118 -3.18 -0.31 -4.08
N ALA A 119 -2.42 -1.19 -3.43
CA ALA A 119 -2.97 -2.28 -2.63
C ALA A 119 -3.79 -1.74 -1.45
N LEU A 120 -3.30 -0.69 -0.78
CA LEU A 120 -4.02 -0.05 0.31
C LEU A 120 -5.29 0.66 -0.17
N ALA A 121 -5.24 1.36 -1.30
CA ALA A 121 -6.42 1.97 -1.92
C ALA A 121 -7.48 0.93 -2.28
N SER A 122 -7.07 -0.29 -2.64
CA SER A 122 -7.98 -1.40 -2.91
C SER A 122 -8.57 -2.03 -1.64
N ALA A 123 -7.83 -1.95 -0.52
CA ALA A 123 -8.21 -2.50 0.78
C ALA A 123 -8.94 -1.51 1.71
N THR A 124 -9.05 -0.24 1.30
CA THR A 124 -9.71 0.85 2.03
C THR A 124 -10.96 1.30 1.28
N THR A 125 -11.96 1.70 2.05
CA THR A 125 -13.13 2.43 1.58
C THR A 125 -13.02 3.89 2.05
N ASP A 126 -13.92 4.75 1.58
CA ASP A 126 -14.05 6.14 2.06
C ASP A 126 -12.88 7.06 1.65
N ALA A 127 -12.73 8.21 2.31
CA ALA A 127 -11.75 9.24 1.92
C ALA A 127 -10.29 8.75 1.96
N GLN A 128 -9.99 7.75 2.78
CA GLN A 128 -8.67 7.10 2.85
C GLN A 128 -8.26 6.45 1.53
N ARG A 129 -9.21 5.92 0.75
CA ARG A 129 -8.93 5.38 -0.59
C ARG A 129 -8.43 6.48 -1.52
N GLY A 130 -9.08 7.64 -1.50
CA GLY A 130 -8.67 8.80 -2.29
C GLY A 130 -7.27 9.27 -1.94
N GLU A 131 -6.94 9.30 -0.64
CA GLU A 131 -5.59 9.67 -0.19
C GLU A 131 -4.54 8.62 -0.54
N ALA A 132 -4.84 7.32 -0.38
CA ALA A 132 -3.94 6.26 -0.81
C ALA A 132 -3.65 6.31 -2.33
N LEU A 133 -4.67 6.60 -3.15
CA LEU A 133 -4.49 6.83 -4.60
C LEU A 133 -3.62 8.05 -4.88
N ARG A 134 -3.81 9.15 -4.14
CA ARG A 134 -3.00 10.36 -4.29
C ARG A 134 -1.53 10.08 -3.99
N ARG A 135 -1.24 9.35 -2.91
CA ARG A 135 0.12 8.92 -2.56
C ARG A 135 0.74 7.98 -3.58
N ALA A 136 -0.05 7.04 -4.12
CA ALA A 136 0.39 6.20 -5.22
C ALA A 136 0.77 7.05 -6.46
N ALA A 137 0.00 8.11 -6.74
CA ALA A 137 0.27 9.01 -7.87
C ALA A 137 1.58 9.80 -7.68
N VAL A 138 1.82 10.33 -6.48
CA VAL A 138 3.08 11.04 -6.15
C VAL A 138 4.28 10.10 -6.32
N ALA A 139 4.24 8.92 -5.68
CA ALA A 139 5.32 7.93 -5.81
C ALA A 139 5.52 7.49 -7.28
N ALA A 140 4.45 7.40 -8.08
CA ALA A 140 4.57 7.09 -9.50
C ALA A 140 5.22 8.23 -10.30
N GLY A 141 4.98 9.49 -9.94
CA GLY A 141 5.65 10.66 -10.50
C GLY A 141 7.15 10.67 -10.18
N ASP A 142 7.50 10.35 -8.94
CA ASP A 142 8.90 10.24 -8.49
C ASP A 142 9.62 9.06 -9.17
N ALA A 143 8.91 7.97 -9.44
CA ALA A 143 9.38 6.84 -10.25
C ALA A 143 9.43 7.13 -11.77
N ASN A 144 9.04 8.33 -12.21
CA ASN A 144 8.92 8.74 -13.61
C ASN A 144 7.94 7.86 -14.45
N LEU A 145 6.92 7.30 -13.79
CA LEU A 145 5.82 6.55 -14.40
C LEU A 145 4.63 7.49 -14.68
N LEU A 146 4.87 8.51 -15.52
CA LEU A 146 3.98 9.67 -15.66
C LEU A 146 2.53 9.33 -16.07
N ASP A 147 2.34 8.37 -16.98
CA ASP A 147 0.98 7.96 -17.41
C ASP A 147 0.19 7.29 -16.27
N LEU A 148 0.88 6.49 -15.46
CA LEU A 148 0.30 5.85 -14.28
C LEU A 148 0.00 6.90 -13.20
N ALA A 149 0.94 7.82 -12.97
CA ALA A 149 0.79 8.92 -12.01
C ALA A 149 -0.42 9.79 -12.35
N GLU A 150 -0.56 10.19 -13.61
CA GLU A 150 -1.71 10.97 -14.09
C GLU A 150 -3.03 10.22 -13.89
N THR A 151 -3.05 8.92 -14.20
CA THR A 151 -4.24 8.08 -14.02
C THR A 151 -4.65 7.99 -12.55
N LEU A 152 -3.68 7.74 -11.66
CA LEU A 152 -3.91 7.62 -10.23
C LEU A 152 -4.36 8.94 -9.60
N ALA A 153 -3.74 10.06 -9.99
CA ALA A 153 -4.11 11.39 -9.49
C ALA A 153 -5.54 11.78 -9.91
N LYS A 154 -5.94 11.48 -11.16
CA LYS A 154 -7.32 11.69 -11.62
C LYS A 154 -8.33 10.85 -10.84
N GLN A 155 -8.00 9.58 -10.57
CA GLN A 155 -8.84 8.71 -9.74
C GLN A 155 -8.95 9.24 -8.30
N ALA A 156 -7.85 9.70 -7.72
CA ALA A 156 -7.84 10.31 -6.40
C ALA A 156 -8.77 11.54 -6.34
N THR A 157 -8.61 12.50 -7.25
CA THR A 157 -9.45 13.72 -7.28
C THR A 157 -10.93 13.40 -7.48
N ALA A 158 -11.27 12.48 -8.38
CA ALA A 158 -12.66 12.05 -8.59
C ALA A 158 -13.25 11.42 -7.31
N HIS A 159 -12.50 10.52 -6.67
CA HIS A 159 -12.94 9.85 -5.44
C HIS A 159 -13.12 10.83 -4.28
N GLN A 160 -12.21 11.79 -4.12
CA GLN A 160 -12.31 12.84 -3.09
C GLN A 160 -13.56 13.71 -3.28
N ARG A 161 -13.84 14.09 -4.53
CA ARG A 161 -15.05 14.84 -4.89
C ARG A 161 -16.32 14.05 -4.58
N GLU A 162 -16.35 12.76 -4.89
CA GLU A 162 -17.48 11.88 -4.59
C GLU A 162 -17.73 11.74 -3.07
N CYS A 163 -16.66 11.70 -2.28
CA CYS A 163 -16.73 11.68 -0.82
C CYS A 163 -17.12 13.04 -0.22
N GLY A 164 -17.04 14.13 -1.00
CA GLY A 164 -17.30 15.49 -0.54
C GLY A 164 -16.19 16.09 0.34
N ASP A 165 -15.01 15.47 0.40
CA ASP A 165 -13.86 16.04 1.13
C ASP A 165 -13.12 17.05 0.25
N ARG A 166 -13.55 18.31 0.36
CA ARG A 166 -12.96 19.42 -0.39
C ARG A 166 -11.47 19.63 -0.09
N TRP A 167 -11.03 19.42 1.15
CA TRP A 167 -9.62 19.67 1.49
C TRP A 167 -8.70 18.68 0.77
N LEU A 168 -9.06 17.40 0.82
CA LEU A 168 -8.30 16.39 0.13
C LEU A 168 -8.50 16.42 -1.40
N GLU A 169 -9.66 16.86 -1.90
CA GLU A 169 -9.87 17.12 -3.35
C GLU A 169 -8.87 18.16 -3.86
N GLY A 170 -8.70 19.27 -3.13
CA GLY A 170 -7.72 20.30 -3.45
C GLY A 170 -6.29 19.78 -3.45
N LEU A 171 -5.91 18.96 -2.46
CA LEU A 171 -4.58 18.32 -2.42
C LEU A 171 -4.34 17.36 -3.59
N ALA A 172 -5.34 16.56 -3.97
CA ALA A 172 -5.25 15.66 -5.10
C ALA A 172 -5.14 16.43 -6.43
N ALA A 173 -5.93 17.49 -6.61
CA ALA A 173 -5.83 18.39 -7.76
C ALA A 173 -4.46 19.08 -7.85
N GLY A 174 -3.92 19.54 -6.71
CA GLY A 174 -2.57 20.13 -6.65
C GLY A 174 -1.47 19.12 -7.02
N SER A 175 -1.61 17.87 -6.60
CA SER A 175 -0.68 16.79 -6.97
C SER A 175 -0.74 16.50 -8.49
N LEU A 176 -1.94 16.49 -9.08
CA LEU A 176 -2.11 16.37 -10.54
C LEU A 176 -1.47 17.55 -11.28
N ALA A 177 -1.64 18.78 -10.78
CA ALA A 177 -1.02 19.97 -11.35
C ALA A 177 0.52 19.88 -11.34
N ALA A 178 1.11 19.40 -10.24
CA ALA A 178 2.55 19.17 -10.14
C ALA A 178 3.05 18.14 -11.17
N LEU A 179 2.32 17.05 -11.39
CA LEU A 179 2.64 16.06 -12.43
C LEU A 179 2.58 16.66 -13.84
N TYR A 180 1.62 17.55 -14.11
CA TYR A 180 1.56 18.27 -15.39
C TYR A 180 2.74 19.22 -15.57
N ALA A 181 3.16 19.92 -14.52
CA ALA A 181 4.36 20.76 -14.59
C ALA A 181 5.63 19.92 -14.83
N GLN A 182 5.76 18.77 -14.17
CA GLN A 182 6.88 17.83 -14.37
C GLN A 182 6.93 17.26 -15.80
N SER A 183 5.77 17.09 -16.43
CA SER A 183 5.65 16.57 -17.80
C SER A 183 5.60 17.64 -18.89
N ASP A 184 5.97 18.89 -18.55
CA ASP A 184 6.01 20.05 -19.45
C ASP A 184 4.65 20.43 -20.07
N LYS A 185 3.55 20.02 -19.43
CA LYS A 185 2.17 20.36 -19.82
C LYS A 185 1.70 21.61 -19.06
N ILE A 186 2.37 22.74 -19.27
CA ILE A 186 2.25 23.93 -18.43
C ILE A 186 0.84 24.51 -18.38
N GLU A 187 0.12 24.57 -19.50
CA GLU A 187 -1.24 25.13 -19.55
C GLU A 187 -2.23 24.27 -18.75
N LEU A 188 -2.05 22.95 -18.77
CA LEU A 188 -2.84 22.02 -17.96
C LEU A 188 -2.47 22.15 -16.48
N ALA A 189 -1.19 22.32 -16.15
CA ALA A 189 -0.73 22.55 -14.79
C ALA A 189 -1.36 23.82 -14.19
N GLU A 190 -1.32 24.94 -14.91
CA GLU A 190 -1.93 26.22 -14.51
C GLU A 190 -3.42 26.04 -14.23
N THR A 191 -4.16 25.45 -15.17
CA THR A 191 -5.60 25.18 -15.01
C THR A 191 -5.88 24.33 -13.76
N MET A 192 -5.08 23.29 -13.51
CA MET A 192 -5.28 22.43 -12.34
C MET A 192 -4.89 23.14 -11.03
N TYR A 193 -3.87 23.99 -11.01
CA TYR A 193 -3.52 24.80 -9.84
C TYR A 193 -4.62 25.80 -9.51
N GLU A 194 -5.19 26.48 -10.50
CA GLU A 194 -6.32 27.40 -10.29
C GLU A 194 -7.53 26.66 -9.70
N GLN A 195 -7.84 25.47 -10.21
CA GLN A 195 -8.90 24.63 -9.66
C GLN A 195 -8.61 24.22 -8.22
N ALA A 196 -7.39 23.78 -7.91
CA ALA A 196 -6.99 23.39 -6.57
C ALA A 196 -7.09 24.55 -5.57
N LEU A 197 -6.73 25.78 -5.98
CA LEU A 197 -6.83 26.98 -5.16
C LEU A 197 -8.26 27.47 -4.94
N ALA A 198 -9.17 27.17 -5.86
CA ALA A 198 -10.58 27.55 -5.77
C ALA A 198 -11.39 26.65 -4.82
N ILE A 199 -10.84 25.49 -4.43
CA ILE A 199 -11.47 24.53 -3.51
C ILE A 199 -11.22 24.95 -2.06
#